data_AF-A0A3D3RLV9-F1
#
_entry.id   AF-A0A3D3RLV9-F1
#
_cell.length_a   1.000
_cell.length_b   1.000
_cell.length_c   1.000
_cell.angle_alpha   90.00
_cell.angle_beta   90.00
_cell.angle_gamma   90.00
#
_symmetry.space_group_name_H-M   'P 1'
#
loop_
_entity.id
_entity.type
_entity.pdbx_description
1 polymer ?
#
loop_
_entity_poly.entity_id
_entity_poly.type
_entity_poly.pdbx_seq_one_letter_code
_entity_poly.pdbx_strand_id
1 'polypeptide(L)'
;MQDIRKDKQELSNHVRRLINSNLDLSYDTEAKNLFGNKEVLSVIAKYVIPEVKDYSYEEIATMIGNVNISKEEVAVNGPIERLESESKYVGEKTIFYDIKTTIHTNDGAIELILNVEIQRKANPGYNLKMRGSYYVARAFSEQLKDISDDANYDKLKKVYSVWIVTNSPKEEIVKYSFMNTKTRNIDPMNDPFSLIMIYMKATSQKPCLHEFMTTAHEREKLLKRVYQRLSWKTTIKR
;
A
#
# COMPACT_ATOMS: atom_id res chain seq x y z
N MET A 1 -27.57 -5.05 -0.74
CA MET A 1 -27.50 -4.76 0.72
C MET A 1 -27.09 -5.98 1.55
N GLN A 2 -27.08 -7.20 0.97
CA GLN A 2 -26.61 -8.43 1.62
C GLN A 2 -25.09 -8.66 1.50
N ASP A 3 -24.44 -8.26 0.39
CA ASP A 3 -22.99 -8.48 0.20
C ASP A 3 -22.09 -7.70 1.17
N ILE A 4 -22.49 -6.48 1.54
CA ILE A 4 -21.71 -5.60 2.44
C ILE A 4 -21.63 -6.16 3.87
N ARG A 5 -22.56 -7.04 4.27
CA ARG A 5 -22.53 -7.69 5.59
C ARG A 5 -21.54 -8.84 5.67
N LYS A 6 -21.13 -9.44 4.54
CA LYS A 6 -20.17 -10.56 4.53
C LYS A 6 -18.74 -10.11 4.84
N ASP A 7 -18.27 -9.00 4.26
CA ASP A 7 -16.89 -8.52 4.47
C ASP A 7 -16.59 -8.11 5.92
N LYS A 8 -17.58 -7.65 6.69
CA LYS A 8 -17.42 -7.39 8.13
C LYS A 8 -17.18 -8.67 8.94
N GLN A 9 -17.51 -9.85 8.40
CA GLN A 9 -17.61 -11.09 9.16
C GLN A 9 -16.32 -11.93 9.19
N GLU A 10 -15.42 -11.84 8.21
CA GLU A 10 -14.31 -12.80 8.07
C GLU A 10 -12.91 -12.17 8.11
N LEU A 11 -12.60 -11.36 9.12
CA LEU A 11 -11.20 -11.33 9.56
C LEU A 11 -11.02 -12.51 10.48
N SER A 12 -10.06 -13.37 10.18
CA SER A 12 -9.71 -14.46 11.10
C SER A 12 -9.42 -13.86 12.50
N ASN A 13 -9.79 -14.60 13.56
CA ASN A 13 -9.49 -14.17 14.93
C ASN A 13 -7.98 -13.98 15.16
N HIS A 14 -7.14 -14.57 14.31
CA HIS A 14 -5.70 -14.32 14.31
C HIS A 14 -5.38 -12.93 13.74
N VAL A 15 -5.89 -12.58 12.55
CA VAL A 15 -5.70 -11.25 11.94
C VAL A 15 -6.20 -10.14 12.88
N ARG A 16 -7.41 -10.33 13.45
CA ARG A 16 -7.99 -9.37 14.41
C ARG A 16 -7.07 -9.17 15.62
N ARG A 17 -6.50 -10.24 16.17
CA ARG A 17 -5.58 -10.15 17.30
C ARG A 17 -4.28 -9.44 16.93
N LEU A 18 -3.72 -9.71 15.75
CA LEU A 18 -2.51 -9.05 15.27
C LEU A 18 -2.73 -7.54 15.10
N ILE A 19 -3.79 -7.15 14.40
CA ILE A 19 -4.03 -5.74 14.08
C ILE A 19 -4.57 -4.95 15.30
N ASN A 20 -5.26 -5.62 16.24
CA ASN A 20 -5.72 -5.01 17.49
C ASN A 20 -4.70 -5.14 18.64
N SER A 21 -3.53 -5.71 18.39
CA SER A 21 -2.52 -5.81 19.45
C SER A 21 -2.07 -4.41 19.88
N ASN A 22 -1.78 -4.25 21.17
CA ASN A 22 -1.33 -2.99 21.79
C ASN A 22 0.09 -2.62 21.33
N LEU A 23 0.25 -2.39 20.04
CA LEU A 23 1.55 -2.16 19.41
C LEU A 23 2.05 -0.80 19.81
N ASP A 24 3.24 -0.80 20.40
CA ASP A 24 4.00 0.41 20.47
C ASP A 24 4.71 0.61 19.12
N LEU A 25 4.10 1.42 18.25
CA LEU A 25 4.70 1.84 16.97
C LEU A 25 5.95 2.75 17.18
N SER A 26 6.39 2.95 18.44
CA SER A 26 7.65 3.59 18.79
C SER A 26 8.89 2.72 18.52
N TYR A 27 8.74 1.40 18.29
CA TYR A 27 9.83 0.51 17.88
C TYR A 27 9.75 0.17 16.40
N ASP A 28 10.85 0.41 15.68
CA ASP A 28 10.90 0.34 14.21
C ASP A 28 10.75 -1.10 13.72
N THR A 29 11.44 -2.03 14.37
CA THR A 29 11.50 -3.44 13.99
C THR A 29 10.17 -4.17 14.24
N GLU A 30 9.53 -3.98 15.39
CA GLU A 30 8.25 -4.61 15.73
C GLU A 30 7.12 -4.11 14.82
N ALA A 31 7.09 -2.81 14.53
CA ALA A 31 6.15 -2.25 13.56
C ALA A 31 6.37 -2.87 12.18
N LYS A 32 7.62 -2.90 11.68
CA LYS A 32 7.98 -3.51 10.40
C LYS A 32 7.60 -4.98 10.31
N ASN A 33 7.85 -5.76 11.37
CA ASN A 33 7.49 -7.18 11.42
C ASN A 33 5.98 -7.41 11.39
N LEU A 34 5.21 -6.59 12.12
CA LEU A 34 3.76 -6.66 12.05
C LEU A 34 3.26 -6.31 10.65
N PHE A 35 3.68 -5.16 10.12
CA PHE A 35 3.22 -4.68 8.82
C PHE A 35 3.74 -5.56 7.68
N GLY A 36 4.81 -6.32 7.88
CA GLY A 36 5.31 -7.34 6.95
C GLY A 36 4.59 -8.69 7.04
N ASN A 37 3.65 -8.87 7.98
CA ASN A 37 2.82 -10.07 8.03
C ASN A 37 1.82 -10.06 6.85
N LYS A 38 1.73 -11.17 6.11
CA LYS A 38 0.86 -11.28 4.92
C LYS A 38 -0.62 -11.03 5.20
N GLU A 39 -1.11 -11.40 6.38
CA GLU A 39 -2.51 -11.13 6.78
C GLU A 39 -2.75 -9.64 7.07
N VAL A 40 -1.74 -8.92 7.56
CA VAL A 40 -1.84 -7.46 7.76
C VAL A 40 -1.74 -6.74 6.42
N LEU A 41 -0.79 -7.16 5.57
CA LEU A 41 -0.64 -6.65 4.21
C LEU A 41 -1.89 -6.87 3.37
N SER A 42 -2.58 -8.02 3.52
CA SER A 42 -3.79 -8.31 2.76
C SER A 42 -4.93 -7.35 3.10
N VAL A 43 -5.05 -6.95 4.37
CA VAL A 43 -5.98 -5.90 4.80
C VAL A 43 -5.64 -4.56 4.15
N ILE A 44 -4.37 -4.15 4.18
CA ILE A 44 -3.93 -2.90 3.54
C ILE A 44 -4.23 -2.94 2.04
N ALA A 45 -3.81 -4.01 1.36
CA ALA A 45 -3.97 -4.20 -0.08
C ALA A 45 -5.44 -4.15 -0.51
N LYS A 46 -6.34 -4.88 0.17
CA LYS A 46 -7.78 -4.88 -0.16
C LYS A 46 -8.38 -3.47 -0.19
N TYR A 47 -7.91 -2.59 0.71
CA TYR A 47 -8.45 -1.24 0.82
C TYR A 47 -7.84 -0.24 -0.18
N VAL A 48 -6.59 -0.41 -0.57
CA VAL A 48 -5.86 0.62 -1.34
C VAL A 48 -5.49 0.22 -2.77
N ILE A 49 -5.58 -1.07 -3.10
CA ILE A 49 -5.24 -1.67 -4.40
C ILE A 49 -6.54 -2.11 -5.10
N PRO A 50 -7.03 -1.34 -6.09
CA PRO A 50 -8.25 -1.66 -6.83
C PRO A 50 -8.27 -3.04 -7.49
N GLU A 51 -7.11 -3.54 -7.92
CA GLU A 51 -6.95 -4.81 -8.63
C GLU A 51 -7.32 -6.01 -7.73
N VAL A 52 -7.13 -5.89 -6.41
CA VAL A 52 -7.43 -6.97 -5.46
C VAL A 52 -8.61 -6.70 -4.54
N LYS A 53 -9.30 -5.57 -4.72
CA LYS A 53 -10.35 -5.08 -3.78
C LYS A 53 -11.49 -6.09 -3.54
N ASP A 54 -11.80 -6.92 -4.55
CA ASP A 54 -12.94 -7.83 -4.56
C ASP A 54 -12.59 -9.24 -4.02
N TYR A 55 -11.30 -9.54 -3.80
CA TYR A 55 -10.84 -10.80 -3.20
C TYR A 55 -10.92 -10.79 -1.68
N SER A 56 -11.07 -11.95 -1.04
CA SER A 56 -11.04 -12.06 0.43
C SER A 56 -9.65 -11.73 1.00
N TYR A 57 -9.56 -11.48 2.31
CA TYR A 57 -8.27 -11.25 2.97
C TYR A 57 -7.36 -12.47 2.86
N GLU A 58 -7.93 -13.68 2.94
CA GLU A 58 -7.23 -14.96 2.79
C GLU A 58 -6.68 -15.13 1.38
N GLU A 59 -7.52 -14.88 0.36
CA GLU A 59 -7.10 -14.95 -1.04
C GLU A 59 -5.94 -13.98 -1.30
N ILE A 60 -6.06 -12.73 -0.88
CA ILE A 60 -5.00 -11.73 -1.03
C ILE A 60 -3.73 -12.14 -0.28
N ALA A 61 -3.86 -12.71 0.93
CA ALA A 61 -2.71 -13.20 1.70
C ALA A 61 -1.96 -14.31 0.97
N THR A 62 -2.67 -15.17 0.20
CA THR A 62 -2.03 -16.20 -0.65
C THR A 62 -1.35 -15.61 -1.89
N MET A 63 -1.85 -14.48 -2.43
CA MET A 63 -1.26 -13.77 -3.57
C MET A 63 0.00 -12.99 -3.22
N ILE A 64 0.19 -12.64 -1.94
CA ILE A 64 1.39 -11.94 -1.48
C ILE A 64 2.58 -12.88 -1.56
N GLY A 65 3.59 -12.48 -2.32
CA GLY A 65 4.85 -13.20 -2.51
C GLY A 65 5.75 -13.19 -1.28
N ASN A 66 7.05 -13.31 -1.50
CA ASN A 66 8.03 -13.18 -0.42
C ASN A 66 8.04 -11.73 0.09
N VAL A 67 7.98 -11.57 1.40
CA VAL A 67 8.00 -10.25 2.04
C VAL A 67 9.42 -9.94 2.49
N ASN A 68 10.01 -8.90 1.90
CA ASN A 68 11.32 -8.42 2.29
C ASN A 68 11.13 -7.26 3.25
N ILE A 69 11.55 -7.49 4.50
CA ILE A 69 11.51 -6.49 5.55
C ILE A 69 12.95 -6.00 5.73
N SER A 70 13.18 -4.69 5.67
CA SER A 70 14.51 -4.18 6.03
C SER A 70 14.80 -4.56 7.49
N LYS A 71 15.80 -5.42 7.70
CA LYS A 71 16.43 -5.57 9.00
C LYS A 71 17.53 -4.50 9.07
N GLU A 72 17.72 -3.84 10.21
CA GLU A 72 19.01 -3.22 10.46
C GLU A 72 20.12 -4.25 10.20
N GLU A 73 21.27 -3.81 9.65
CA GLU A 73 22.35 -4.65 9.11
C GLU A 73 22.55 -5.96 9.89
N VAL A 74 22.12 -7.08 9.29
CA VAL A 74 22.63 -8.41 9.66
C VAL A 74 22.85 -9.20 8.37
N ALA A 75 24.12 -9.34 8.03
CA ALA A 75 24.62 -10.14 6.92
C ALA A 75 24.09 -11.57 6.98
N VAL A 76 23.45 -12.07 5.91
CA VAL A 76 23.31 -13.52 5.71
C VAL A 76 23.35 -13.87 4.21
N ASN A 77 24.32 -14.74 3.92
CA ASN A 77 24.53 -15.45 2.66
C ASN A 77 23.40 -16.47 2.41
N GLY A 78 22.91 -16.54 1.18
CA GLY A 78 22.03 -17.63 0.71
C GLY A 78 21.44 -17.31 -0.67
N PRO A 79 21.35 -18.28 -1.59
CA PRO A 79 20.71 -18.10 -2.88
C PRO A 79 19.19 -18.17 -2.69
N ILE A 80 18.54 -17.02 -2.75
CA ILE A 80 17.09 -16.84 -2.69
C ILE A 80 16.78 -15.89 -3.84
N GLU A 81 15.76 -16.18 -4.66
CA GLU A 81 15.21 -15.23 -5.64
C GLU A 81 14.91 -13.90 -4.91
N ARG A 82 15.82 -12.94 -5.06
CA ARG A 82 15.96 -11.80 -4.16
C ARG A 82 15.24 -10.61 -4.77
N LEU A 83 14.02 -10.35 -4.32
CA LEU A 83 13.52 -8.98 -4.29
C LEU A 83 14.35 -8.24 -3.24
N GLU A 84 15.50 -7.70 -3.63
CA GLU A 84 16.34 -6.95 -2.69
C GLU A 84 15.55 -5.77 -2.12
N SER A 85 15.57 -5.61 -0.79
CA SER A 85 15.11 -4.39 -0.11
C SER A 85 16.05 -3.22 -0.34
N GLU A 86 17.20 -3.48 -0.96
CA GLU A 86 18.23 -2.52 -1.32
C GLU A 86 18.15 -2.18 -2.79
N SER A 87 18.19 -0.88 -3.12
CA SER A 87 18.39 -0.44 -4.50
C SER A 87 19.70 0.33 -4.61
N LYS A 88 20.73 -0.33 -5.16
CA LYS A 88 22.06 0.26 -5.40
C LYS A 88 22.21 0.66 -6.87
N TYR A 89 22.68 1.88 -7.13
CA TYR A 89 23.19 2.36 -8.42
C TYR A 89 24.51 3.09 -8.14
N VAL A 90 25.51 2.91 -8.99
CA VAL A 90 26.83 3.55 -8.81
C VAL A 90 26.66 5.07 -8.88
N GLY A 91 27.02 5.78 -7.79
CA GLY A 91 26.87 7.23 -7.67
C GLY A 91 25.54 7.70 -7.06
N GLU A 92 24.60 6.80 -6.74
CA GLU A 92 23.32 7.14 -6.09
C GLU A 92 23.31 6.81 -4.59
N LYS A 93 22.40 7.46 -3.85
CA LYS A 93 22.11 7.13 -2.45
C LYS A 93 21.36 5.80 -2.38
N THR A 94 21.91 4.82 -1.67
CA THR A 94 21.21 3.55 -1.38
C THR A 94 19.92 3.82 -0.62
N ILE A 95 18.82 3.25 -1.10
CA ILE A 95 17.55 3.24 -0.37
C ILE A 95 17.27 1.86 0.20
N PHE A 96 16.61 1.86 1.36
CA PHE A 96 16.09 0.67 2.02
C PHE A 96 14.59 0.87 2.17
N TYR A 97 13.82 -0.09 1.64
CA TYR A 97 12.38 -0.14 1.84
C TYR A 97 12.06 -0.81 3.16
N ASP A 98 11.14 -0.25 3.93
CA ASP A 98 10.72 -0.88 5.19
C ASP A 98 10.15 -2.28 4.92
N ILE A 99 9.23 -2.38 3.96
CA ILE A 99 8.62 -3.62 3.48
C ILE A 99 8.44 -3.55 1.96
N LYS A 100 8.95 -4.55 1.24
CA LYS A 100 8.74 -4.71 -0.20
C LYS A 100 8.36 -6.15 -0.56
N THR A 101 7.27 -6.31 -1.31
CA THR A 101 6.77 -7.60 -1.75
C THR A 101 6.10 -7.49 -3.13
N THR A 102 5.69 -8.62 -3.68
CA THR A 102 4.85 -8.70 -4.88
C THR A 102 3.46 -9.20 -4.53
N ILE A 103 2.47 -8.82 -5.32
CA ILE A 103 1.14 -9.43 -5.30
C ILE A 103 0.89 -10.00 -6.68
N HIS A 104 0.59 -11.29 -6.76
CA HIS A 104 0.32 -11.96 -8.01
C HIS A 104 -0.77 -13.02 -7.89
N THR A 105 -1.58 -13.17 -8.94
CA THR A 105 -2.54 -14.28 -9.04
C THR A 105 -1.91 -15.47 -9.76
N ASN A 106 -2.39 -16.68 -9.46
CA ASN A 106 -1.86 -17.91 -10.07
C ASN A 106 -2.04 -17.96 -11.60
N ASP A 107 -3.05 -17.27 -12.13
CA ASP A 107 -3.32 -17.14 -13.56
C ASP A 107 -2.53 -16.01 -14.23
N GLY A 108 -1.72 -15.26 -13.48
CA GLY A 108 -0.93 -14.13 -13.97
C GLY A 108 -1.74 -12.87 -14.31
N ALA A 109 -3.05 -12.85 -14.04
CA ALA A 109 -3.90 -11.70 -14.34
C ALA A 109 -3.52 -10.44 -13.53
N ILE A 110 -2.99 -10.64 -12.32
CA ILE A 110 -2.43 -9.58 -11.48
C ILE A 110 -0.96 -9.88 -11.27
N GLU A 111 -0.11 -8.89 -11.53
CA GLU A 111 1.29 -8.92 -11.11
C GLU A 111 1.77 -7.49 -10.81
N LEU A 112 2.01 -7.21 -9.52
CA LEU A 112 2.39 -5.86 -9.06
C LEU A 112 3.40 -5.91 -7.92
N ILE A 113 4.06 -4.78 -7.67
CA ILE A 113 4.98 -4.56 -6.56
C ILE A 113 4.27 -3.70 -5.50
N LEU A 114 4.35 -4.13 -4.25
CA LEU A 114 3.87 -3.39 -3.09
C LEU A 114 5.06 -2.99 -2.20
N ASN A 115 5.25 -1.69 -2.05
CA ASN A 115 6.11 -1.07 -1.05
C ASN A 115 5.25 -0.51 0.10
N VAL A 116 5.61 -0.82 1.35
CA VAL A 116 4.95 -0.25 2.55
C VAL A 116 6.00 0.39 3.44
N GLU A 117 5.80 1.66 3.77
CA GLU A 117 6.69 2.50 4.58
C GLU A 117 5.97 2.96 5.84
N ILE A 118 6.64 2.91 6.99
CA ILE A 118 6.07 3.32 8.29
C ILE A 118 6.74 4.63 8.71
N GLN A 119 5.97 5.71 8.71
CA GLN A 119 6.49 7.05 9.01
C GLN A 119 5.91 7.59 10.32
N ARG A 120 6.75 7.78 11.33
CA ARG A 120 6.31 8.19 12.69
C ARG A 120 5.77 9.61 12.83
N LYS A 121 6.14 10.49 11.90
CA LYS A 121 5.86 11.92 11.95
C LYS A 121 5.35 12.38 10.60
N ALA A 122 4.21 13.05 10.58
CA ALA A 122 3.69 13.68 9.36
C ALA A 122 4.58 14.82 8.84
N ASN A 123 5.38 15.44 9.73
CA ASN A 123 6.37 16.44 9.36
C ASN A 123 7.76 16.05 9.91
N PRO A 124 8.52 15.19 9.20
CA PRO A 124 9.84 14.74 9.63
C PRO A 124 10.97 15.73 9.34
N GLY A 125 10.66 16.96 8.88
CA GLY A 125 11.66 17.96 8.46
C GLY A 125 11.97 17.94 6.97
N TYR A 126 11.24 17.15 6.18
CA TYR A 126 11.29 17.14 4.71
C TYR A 126 9.90 16.87 4.13
N ASN A 127 9.74 17.14 2.83
CA ASN A 127 8.47 16.91 2.14
C ASN A 127 8.23 15.40 1.96
N LEU A 128 7.40 14.83 2.83
CA LEU A 128 7.10 13.41 2.85
C LEU A 128 6.53 12.88 1.53
N LYS A 129 5.72 13.69 0.83
CA LYS A 129 5.16 13.32 -0.47
C LYS A 129 6.24 13.19 -1.54
N MET A 130 7.25 14.06 -1.51
CA MET A 130 8.38 14.00 -2.43
C MET A 130 9.23 12.75 -2.16
N ARG A 131 9.44 12.39 -0.89
CA ARG A 131 10.12 11.14 -0.51
C ARG A 131 9.34 9.92 -0.99
N GLY A 132 8.03 9.87 -0.75
CA GLY A 132 7.18 8.78 -1.23
C GLY A 132 7.16 8.68 -2.76
N SER A 133 7.15 9.82 -3.45
CA SER A 133 7.23 9.88 -4.92
C SER A 133 8.58 9.37 -5.44
N TYR A 134 9.68 9.72 -4.76
CA TYR A 134 11.00 9.19 -5.08
C TYR A 134 11.06 7.67 -4.89
N TYR A 135 10.51 7.14 -3.80
CA TYR A 135 10.51 5.70 -3.49
C TYR A 135 9.71 4.92 -4.53
N VAL A 136 8.49 5.39 -4.87
CA VAL A 136 7.67 4.69 -5.85
C VAL A 136 8.29 4.72 -7.25
N ALA A 137 8.89 5.85 -7.65
CA ALA A 137 9.58 5.96 -8.93
C ALA A 137 10.83 5.07 -8.98
N ARG A 138 11.56 4.94 -7.85
CA ARG A 138 12.74 4.08 -7.76
C ARG A 138 12.38 2.59 -7.81
N ALA A 139 11.30 2.19 -7.15
CA ALA A 139 10.75 0.84 -7.22
C ALA A 139 10.23 0.49 -8.63
N PHE A 140 9.72 1.49 -9.35
CA PHE A 140 9.34 1.31 -10.75
C PHE A 140 10.58 1.16 -11.65
N SER A 141 11.58 2.04 -11.50
CA SER A 141 12.75 2.05 -12.37
C SER A 141 13.69 0.86 -12.16
N GLU A 142 13.80 0.34 -10.94
CA GLU A 142 14.73 -0.77 -10.65
C GLU A 142 14.37 -2.09 -11.33
N GLN A 143 13.12 -2.26 -11.76
CA GLN A 143 12.66 -3.43 -12.51
C GLN A 143 13.42 -3.63 -13.82
N LEU A 144 13.95 -2.56 -14.41
CA LEU A 144 14.74 -2.64 -15.64
C LEU A 144 16.05 -3.43 -15.48
N LYS A 145 16.55 -3.61 -14.25
CA LYS A 145 17.72 -4.45 -13.98
C LYS A 145 17.48 -5.92 -14.31
N ASP A 146 16.25 -6.37 -14.13
CA ASP A 146 15.86 -7.78 -14.25
C ASP A 146 15.29 -8.11 -15.64
N ILE A 147 15.13 -7.10 -16.52
CA ILE A 147 14.63 -7.26 -17.89
C ILE A 147 15.85 -7.39 -18.82
N SER A 148 16.22 -8.64 -19.12
CA SER A 148 17.28 -8.95 -20.10
C SER A 148 16.77 -8.72 -21.53
N ASP A 149 17.43 -7.81 -22.24
CA ASP A 149 17.24 -7.40 -23.64
C ASP A 149 16.03 -6.51 -24.01
N ASP A 150 16.38 -5.47 -24.78
CA ASP A 150 15.60 -4.55 -25.62
C ASP A 150 14.26 -4.01 -25.08
N ALA A 151 14.31 -2.84 -24.41
CA ALA A 151 13.24 -1.84 -24.31
C ALA A 151 11.80 -2.34 -24.10
N ASN A 152 11.59 -3.51 -23.51
CA ASN A 152 10.27 -4.13 -23.38
C ASN A 152 9.59 -3.62 -22.11
N TYR A 153 9.20 -2.34 -22.15
CA TYR A 153 8.51 -1.65 -21.07
C TYR A 153 7.14 -2.26 -20.75
N ASP A 154 6.56 -3.06 -21.64
CA ASP A 154 5.30 -3.77 -21.42
C ASP A 154 5.42 -4.84 -20.31
N LYS A 155 6.65 -5.23 -19.94
CA LYS A 155 6.93 -6.13 -18.81
C LYS A 155 7.01 -5.41 -17.46
N LEU A 156 6.96 -4.07 -17.43
CA LEU A 156 7.03 -3.32 -16.17
C LEU A 156 5.74 -3.54 -15.38
N LYS A 157 5.92 -3.97 -14.14
CA LYS A 157 4.85 -4.20 -13.18
C LYS A 157 4.47 -2.89 -12.53
N LYS A 158 3.17 -2.75 -12.26
CA LYS A 158 2.65 -1.61 -11.50
C LYS A 158 3.24 -1.58 -10.10
N VAL A 159 3.53 -0.38 -9.59
CA VAL A 159 4.05 -0.21 -8.22
C VAL A 159 3.07 0.57 -7.34
N TYR A 160 2.72 0.00 -6.20
CA TYR A 160 2.04 0.71 -5.13
C TYR A 160 3.02 1.03 -4.01
N SER A 161 3.13 2.31 -3.63
CA SER A 161 3.91 2.74 -2.47
C SER A 161 2.96 3.30 -1.42
N VAL A 162 2.79 2.57 -0.32
CA VAL A 162 1.87 2.88 0.77
C VAL A 162 2.66 3.39 1.97
N TRP A 163 2.35 4.61 2.42
CA TRP A 163 3.01 5.24 3.55
C TRP A 163 2.04 5.33 4.71
N ILE A 164 2.32 4.60 5.78
CA ILE A 164 1.54 4.59 7.01
C ILE A 164 2.14 5.66 7.94
N VAL A 165 1.52 6.82 7.93
CA VAL A 165 1.97 7.98 8.69
C VAL A 165 1.27 8.00 10.04
N THR A 166 1.99 7.64 11.09
CA THR A 166 1.48 7.68 12.46
C THR A 166 1.62 9.08 13.06
N ASN A 167 0.88 9.35 14.13
CA ASN A 167 0.89 10.63 14.85
C ASN A 167 0.58 11.86 13.97
N SER A 168 -0.29 11.69 12.98
CA SER A 168 -0.80 12.78 12.17
C SER A 168 -1.76 13.68 12.97
N PRO A 169 -1.86 14.98 12.69
CA PRO A 169 -2.92 15.82 13.27
C PRO A 169 -4.33 15.44 12.78
N LYS A 170 -4.42 14.74 11.63
CA LYS A 170 -5.68 14.35 10.98
C LYS A 170 -5.66 12.92 10.46
N GLU A 171 -6.85 12.33 10.37
CA GLU A 171 -7.09 11.01 9.78
C GLU A 171 -7.55 11.16 8.34
N GLU A 172 -6.75 10.67 7.38
CA GLU A 172 -7.12 10.68 5.96
C GLU A 172 -6.31 9.65 5.17
N ILE A 173 -6.86 9.20 4.05
CA ILE A 173 -6.12 8.46 3.02
C ILE A 173 -6.04 9.35 1.78
N VAL A 174 -4.83 9.61 1.29
CA VAL A 174 -4.58 10.43 0.11
C VAL A 174 -3.87 9.60 -0.94
N LYS A 175 -4.49 9.47 -2.12
CA LYS A 175 -3.94 8.73 -3.27
C LYS A 175 -3.48 9.70 -4.35
N TYR A 176 -2.26 9.50 -4.84
CA TYR A 176 -1.69 10.16 -6.01
C TYR A 176 -1.50 9.10 -7.10
N SER A 177 -2.04 9.35 -8.28
CA SER A 177 -2.02 8.43 -9.42
C SER A 177 -1.79 9.19 -10.71
N PHE A 178 -1.38 8.48 -11.76
CA PHE A 178 -1.26 9.03 -13.09
C PHE A 178 -2.64 9.25 -13.72
N MET A 179 -2.93 10.49 -14.12
CA MET A 179 -4.23 10.88 -14.69
C MET A 179 -4.08 11.33 -16.14
N ASN A 180 -4.92 10.78 -17.01
CA ASN A 180 -5.06 11.30 -18.36
C ASN A 180 -5.89 12.59 -18.32
N THR A 181 -5.27 13.73 -18.59
CA THR A 181 -5.91 15.04 -18.48
C THR A 181 -6.94 15.31 -19.57
N LYS A 182 -6.83 14.65 -20.73
CA LYS A 182 -7.81 14.75 -21.82
C LYS A 182 -9.13 14.09 -21.42
N THR A 183 -9.08 12.89 -20.85
CA THR A 183 -10.27 12.16 -20.41
C THR A 183 -10.70 12.51 -18.99
N ARG A 184 -9.82 13.16 -18.21
CA ARG A 184 -9.97 13.42 -16.76
C ARG A 184 -10.24 12.15 -15.95
N ASN A 185 -9.75 11.02 -16.45
CA ASN A 185 -9.91 9.73 -15.82
C ASN A 185 -8.53 9.17 -15.43
N ILE A 186 -8.52 8.47 -14.30
CA ILE A 186 -7.44 7.56 -13.94
C ILE A 186 -7.84 6.22 -14.54
N ASP A 187 -6.98 5.66 -15.38
CA ASP A 187 -7.10 4.28 -15.83
C ASP A 187 -6.25 3.42 -14.90
N PRO A 188 -6.85 2.62 -14.00
CA PRO A 188 -6.09 1.80 -13.08
C PRO A 188 -5.15 0.82 -13.80
N MET A 189 -5.48 0.37 -15.01
CA MET A 189 -4.64 -0.58 -15.75
C MET A 189 -3.42 0.09 -16.39
N ASN A 190 -3.54 1.37 -16.75
CA ASN A 190 -2.45 2.15 -17.36
C ASN A 190 -1.76 3.11 -16.36
N ASP A 191 -2.08 3.03 -15.07
CA ASP A 191 -1.41 3.76 -14.00
C ASP A 191 -0.14 2.99 -13.59
N PRO A 192 1.08 3.43 -13.98
CA PRO A 192 2.30 2.65 -13.77
C PRO A 192 2.69 2.58 -12.29
N PHE A 193 2.31 3.59 -11.51
CA PHE A 193 2.52 3.59 -10.08
C PHE A 193 1.62 4.56 -9.32
N SER A 194 1.32 4.21 -8.08
CA SER A 194 0.47 5.01 -7.19
C SER A 194 1.15 5.22 -5.83
N LEU A 195 1.17 6.47 -5.35
CA LEU A 195 1.56 6.82 -3.98
C LEU A 195 0.30 6.94 -3.13
N ILE A 196 0.24 6.21 -2.02
CA ILE A 196 -0.87 6.23 -1.09
C ILE A 196 -0.34 6.63 0.29
N MET A 197 -0.84 7.74 0.81
CA MET A 197 -0.52 8.23 2.15
C MET A 197 -1.68 7.92 3.09
N ILE A 198 -1.43 7.11 4.10
CA ILE A 198 -2.39 6.73 5.14
C ILE A 198 -2.02 7.49 6.42
N TYR A 199 -2.72 8.59 6.70
CA TYR A 199 -2.48 9.40 7.89
C TYR A 199 -3.35 8.93 9.04
N MET A 200 -2.72 8.45 10.11
CA MET A 200 -3.37 7.99 11.34
C MET A 200 -3.15 9.02 12.45
N LYS A 201 -4.21 9.39 13.17
CA LYS A 201 -4.12 10.42 14.21
C LYS A 201 -3.36 9.91 15.44
N ALA A 202 -2.65 10.81 16.12
CA ALA A 202 -2.17 10.53 17.48
C ALA A 202 -3.38 10.41 18.42
N THR A 203 -3.58 9.22 18.98
CA THR A 203 -4.67 8.93 19.93
C THR A 203 -4.09 8.73 21.34
N SER A 204 -4.85 9.15 22.37
CA SER A 204 -4.47 8.92 23.77
C SER A 204 -4.49 7.44 24.16
N GLN A 205 -5.22 6.62 23.40
CA GLN A 205 -5.16 5.16 23.37
C GLN A 205 -4.30 4.71 22.17
N LYS A 206 -3.60 3.58 22.25
CA LYS A 206 -2.74 3.10 21.14
C LYS A 206 -3.57 2.92 19.85
N PRO A 207 -3.14 3.46 18.69
CA PRO A 207 -3.95 3.44 17.48
C PRO A 207 -4.12 2.02 16.94
N CYS A 208 -5.36 1.57 16.76
CA CYS A 208 -5.68 0.31 16.09
C CYS A 208 -5.76 0.52 14.57
N LEU A 209 -4.82 -0.05 13.82
CA LEU A 209 -4.77 0.03 12.35
C LEU A 209 -6.07 -0.50 11.70
N HIS A 210 -6.66 -1.56 12.24
CA HIS A 210 -7.85 -2.17 11.67
C HIS A 210 -9.07 -1.24 11.81
N GLU A 211 -9.26 -0.66 13.01
CA GLU A 211 -10.32 0.31 13.25
C GLU A 211 -10.16 1.53 12.35
N PHE A 212 -8.92 2.01 12.18
CA PHE A 212 -8.62 3.08 11.25
C PHE A 212 -8.96 2.71 9.80
N MET A 213 -8.46 1.57 9.29
CA MET A 213 -8.66 1.17 7.89
C MET A 213 -10.14 0.90 7.58
N THR A 214 -10.86 0.28 8.52
CA THR A 214 -12.30 0.05 8.43
C THR A 214 -13.06 1.38 8.42
N THR A 215 -12.74 2.29 9.34
CA THR A 215 -13.37 3.62 9.42
C THR A 215 -13.08 4.45 8.17
N ALA A 216 -11.84 4.43 7.68
CA ALA A 216 -11.42 5.15 6.49
C ALA A 216 -12.18 4.65 5.25
N HIS A 217 -12.33 3.33 5.11
CA HIS A 217 -13.08 2.74 4.02
C HIS A 217 -14.59 3.00 4.11
N GLU A 218 -15.18 2.93 5.29
CA GLU A 218 -16.59 3.30 5.50
C GLU A 218 -16.84 4.78 5.17
N ARG A 219 -15.92 5.68 5.56
CA ARG A 219 -15.96 7.10 5.19
C ARG A 219 -15.85 7.31 3.69
N GLU A 220 -14.95 6.60 3.00
CA GLU A 220 -14.82 6.71 1.53
C GLU A 220 -16.10 6.23 0.81
N LYS A 221 -16.69 5.12 1.26
CA LYS A 221 -17.99 4.63 0.76
C LYS A 221 -19.12 5.64 1.00
N LEU A 222 -19.11 6.33 2.13
CA LEU A 222 -20.10 7.38 2.44
C LEU A 222 -19.88 8.59 1.51
N LEU A 223 -18.65 9.06 1.38
CA LEU A 223 -18.30 10.19 0.51
C LEU A 223 -18.66 9.91 -0.94
N LYS A 224 -18.32 8.73 -1.48
CA LYS A 224 -18.73 8.31 -2.85
C LYS A 224 -20.24 8.35 -3.03
N ARG A 225 -21.02 7.87 -2.05
CA ARG A 225 -22.49 7.93 -2.08
C ARG A 225 -23.03 9.36 -2.02
N VAL A 226 -22.44 10.23 -1.19
CA VAL A 226 -22.81 11.64 -1.11
C VAL A 226 -22.50 12.35 -2.42
N TYR A 227 -21.31 12.16 -2.98
CA TYR A 227 -20.91 12.73 -4.27
C TYR A 227 -21.80 12.26 -5.41
N GLN A 228 -22.15 10.97 -5.46
CA GLN A 228 -23.13 10.46 -6.42
C GLN A 228 -24.50 11.12 -6.24
N ARG A 229 -25.02 11.24 -5.01
CA ARG A 229 -26.30 11.94 -4.79
C ARG A 229 -26.27 13.42 -5.18
N LEU A 230 -25.14 14.09 -4.97
CA LEU A 230 -24.95 15.49 -5.36
C LEU A 230 -24.81 15.67 -6.87
N SER A 231 -24.11 14.75 -7.56
CA SER A 231 -23.98 14.78 -9.02
C SER A 231 -25.30 14.48 -9.74
N TRP A 232 -26.15 13.60 -9.18
CA TRP A 232 -27.50 13.36 -9.71
C TRP A 232 -28.43 14.57 -9.58
N LYS A 233 -28.27 15.38 -8.51
CA LYS A 233 -29.05 16.62 -8.34
C LYS A 233 -28.64 17.73 -9.32
N THR A 234 -27.39 17.75 -9.80
CA THR A 234 -26.93 18.70 -10.82
C THR A 234 -27.30 18.27 -12.24
N THR A 235 -27.50 16.98 -12.51
CA THR A 235 -27.95 16.49 -13.83
C THR A 235 -29.43 16.73 -14.11
N ILE A 236 -30.29 16.86 -13.08
CA ILE A 236 -31.75 17.07 -13.23
C ILE A 236 -32.12 18.56 -13.52
N LYS A 237 -31.14 19.46 -13.65
CA LYS A 237 -31.36 20.87 -14.05
C LYS A 237 -30.76 21.21 -15.43
N ARG A 238 -31.03 20.39 -16.45
CA ARG A 238 -30.86 20.77 -17.85
C ARG A 238 -32.09 20.39 -18.65
#